data_AF-A0AAV4BA26-F1
#
_entry.id   AF-A0AAV4BA26-F1
#
_cell.length_a   1.000
_cell.length_b   1.000
_cell.length_c   1.000
_cell.angle_alpha   90.00
_cell.angle_beta   90.00
_cell.angle_gamma   90.00
#
_symmetry.space_group_name_H-M   'P 1'
#
loop_
_entity.id
_entity.type
_entity.pdbx_description
1 polymer ?
#
loop_
_entity_poly.entity_id
_entity_poly.type
_entity_poly.pdbx_seq_one_letter_code
_entity_poly.pdbx_strand_id
1 'polypeptide(L)'
;MERFLKPERFSVDPNSLNASKQWSHWFCTFNNFVSSLQQHQMPDAVDKLNLLINYVDPSVYEYIAECTTYEAAVDLLKNAYIKPKNEIFARHVLATTKQEPGQNLDEFFYKSFEP
;
A
#
# COMPACT_ATOMS: atom_id res chain seq x y z
N MET A 1 5.69 26.47 -12.98
CA MET A 1 5.46 26.06 -11.57
C MET A 1 4.25 25.14 -11.58
N GLU A 2 4.47 23.83 -11.49
CA GLU A 2 3.36 22.88 -11.32
C GLU A 2 2.73 23.13 -9.94
N ARG A 3 1.51 23.68 -9.92
CA ARG A 3 0.88 24.18 -8.70
C ARG A 3 0.37 23.09 -7.76
N PHE A 4 0.42 21.82 -8.15
CA PHE A 4 0.00 20.69 -7.33
C PHE A 4 0.85 19.47 -7.68
N LEU A 5 1.48 18.85 -6.67
CA LEU A 5 2.10 17.53 -6.81
C LEU A 5 1.00 16.52 -7.14
N LYS A 6 0.77 16.28 -8.43
CA LYS A 6 -0.15 15.25 -8.88
C LYS A 6 0.42 13.89 -8.46
N PRO A 7 -0.34 13.04 -7.78
CA PRO A 7 0.11 11.69 -7.49
C PRO A 7 0.41 10.97 -8.81
N GLU A 8 1.51 10.21 -8.86
CA GLU A 8 1.70 9.26 -9.95
C GLU A 8 0.61 8.18 -9.90
N ARG A 9 0.31 7.57 -11.05
CA ARG A 9 -0.66 6.47 -11.10
C ARG A 9 -0.16 5.29 -10.27
N PHE A 10 -1.03 4.73 -9.45
CA PHE A 10 -0.70 3.58 -8.63
C PHE A 10 -0.80 2.29 -9.45
N SER A 11 0.36 1.75 -9.84
CA SER A 11 0.50 0.56 -10.69
C SER A 11 1.26 -0.57 -9.99
N VAL A 12 1.12 -0.70 -8.68
CA VAL A 12 1.91 -1.63 -7.88
C VAL A 12 1.26 -3.00 -7.83
N ASP A 13 2.03 -4.05 -8.06
CA ASP A 13 1.57 -5.44 -7.93
C ASP A 13 1.42 -5.83 -6.44
N PRO A 14 0.28 -6.41 -6.01
CA PRO A 14 0.07 -6.86 -4.63
C PRO A 14 1.06 -7.92 -4.12
N ASN A 15 1.79 -8.59 -5.01
CA ASN A 15 2.81 -9.60 -4.68
C ASN A 15 4.21 -9.02 -4.58
N SER A 16 4.40 -7.74 -4.86
CA SER A 16 5.69 -7.08 -4.65
C SER A 16 6.05 -7.03 -3.16
N LEU A 17 7.31 -7.31 -2.83
CA LEU A 17 7.85 -7.17 -1.46
C LEU A 17 7.69 -5.74 -0.92
N ASN A 18 7.63 -4.75 -1.81
CA ASN A 18 7.45 -3.35 -1.45
C ASN A 18 6.01 -2.85 -1.59
N ALA A 19 5.05 -3.73 -1.92
CA ALA A 19 3.65 -3.38 -2.16
C ALA A 19 3.04 -2.58 -1.01
N SER A 20 3.26 -3.02 0.23
CA SER A 20 2.76 -2.35 1.44
C SER A 20 3.38 -0.96 1.66
N LYS A 21 4.70 -0.83 1.46
CA LYS A 21 5.42 0.46 1.61
C LYS A 21 5.00 1.45 0.53
N GLN A 22 4.91 0.99 -0.72
CA GLN A 22 4.52 1.84 -1.86
C GLN A 22 3.06 2.26 -1.75
N TRP A 23 2.16 1.36 -1.35
CA TRP A 23 0.77 1.71 -1.06
C TRP A 23 0.66 2.77 0.03
N SER A 24 1.36 2.59 1.16
CA SER A 24 1.32 3.54 2.28
C SER A 24 1.84 4.93 1.88
N HIS A 25 2.93 4.97 1.12
CA HIS A 25 3.49 6.22 0.61
C HIS A 25 2.52 6.90 -0.37
N TRP A 26 2.03 6.15 -1.36
CA TRP A 26 1.11 6.66 -2.37
C TRP A 26 -0.20 7.16 -1.75
N PHE A 27 -0.79 6.39 -0.82
CA PHE A 27 -2.03 6.77 -0.14
C PHE A 27 -1.87 8.05 0.69
N CYS A 28 -0.70 8.25 1.30
CA CYS A 28 -0.36 9.50 1.98
C CYS A 28 -0.29 10.67 0.98
N THR A 29 0.41 10.51 -0.15
CA THR A 29 0.49 11.52 -1.21
C THR A 29 -0.89 11.84 -1.80
N PHE A 30 -1.72 10.83 -2.02
CA PHE A 30 -3.09 10.98 -2.53
C PHE A 30 -3.96 11.78 -1.56
N ASN A 31 -3.93 11.47 -0.25
CA ASN A 31 -4.68 12.24 0.74
C ASN A 31 -4.21 13.70 0.84
N ASN A 32 -2.91 13.95 0.76
CA ASN A 32 -2.37 15.31 0.72
C ASN A 32 -2.84 16.08 -0.53
N PHE A 33 -2.92 15.39 -1.67
CA PHE A 33 -3.45 15.94 -2.91
C PHE A 33 -4.95 16.26 -2.81
N VAL A 34 -5.77 15.31 -2.32
CA VAL A 34 -7.20 15.53 -2.09
C VAL A 34 -7.43 16.69 -1.12
N SER A 35 -6.67 16.77 -0.03
CA SER A 35 -6.77 17.87 0.94
C SER A 35 -6.42 19.21 0.31
N SER A 36 -5.37 19.25 -0.53
CA SER A 36 -4.99 20.45 -1.28
C SER A 36 -6.07 20.87 -2.28
N LEU A 37 -6.71 19.91 -2.95
CA LEU A 37 -7.83 20.17 -3.86
C LEU A 37 -9.05 20.72 -3.12
N GLN A 38 -9.44 20.13 -1.99
CA GLN A 38 -10.57 20.61 -1.18
C GLN A 38 -10.35 22.03 -0.64
N GLN A 39 -9.10 22.41 -0.40
CA GLN A 39 -8.75 23.76 0.07
C GLN A 39 -8.80 24.82 -1.05
N HIS A 40 -8.56 24.43 -2.31
CA HIS A 40 -8.43 25.37 -3.44
C HIS A 40 -9.60 25.33 -4.43
N GLN A 41 -10.30 24.20 -4.53
CA GLN A 41 -11.45 23.95 -5.38
C GLN A 41 -12.63 23.54 -4.50
N MET A 42 -13.79 24.17 -4.76
CA MET A 42 -15.03 24.09 -3.98
C MET A 42 -15.24 22.74 -3.24
N PRO A 43 -15.42 22.76 -1.90
CA PRO A 43 -15.40 21.55 -1.06
C PRO A 43 -16.53 20.54 -1.30
N ASP A 44 -17.56 20.91 -2.06
CA ASP A 44 -18.82 20.16 -2.21
C ASP A 44 -18.91 19.32 -3.50
N ALA A 45 -17.93 19.43 -4.41
CA ALA A 45 -17.99 18.81 -5.75
C ALA A 45 -16.85 17.83 -6.06
N VAL A 46 -15.96 17.55 -5.10
CA VAL A 46 -14.80 16.69 -5.34
C VAL A 46 -15.16 15.25 -4.99
N ASP A 47 -15.58 14.48 -6.01
CA ASP A 47 -15.79 13.04 -5.91
C ASP A 47 -14.45 12.33 -5.67
N LYS A 48 -14.15 12.07 -4.39
CA LYS A 48 -12.93 11.36 -3.95
C LYS A 48 -12.79 9.98 -4.60
N LEU A 49 -13.92 9.31 -4.84
CA LEU A 49 -13.96 8.01 -5.52
C LEU A 49 -13.53 8.13 -6.99
N ASN A 50 -14.07 9.11 -7.74
CA ASN A 50 -13.68 9.35 -9.12
C ASN A 50 -12.21 9.76 -9.24
N LEU A 51 -11.71 10.54 -8.28
CA LEU A 51 -10.27 10.84 -8.21
C LEU A 51 -9.46 9.57 -7.96
N LEU A 52 -9.86 8.73 -7.01
CA LEU A 52 -9.18 7.47 -6.73
C LEU A 52 -9.10 6.61 -8.02
N ILE A 53 -10.22 6.43 -8.71
CA ILE A 53 -10.32 5.65 -9.97
C ILE A 53 -9.39 6.22 -11.05
N ASN A 54 -9.29 7.54 -11.19
CA ASN A 54 -8.45 8.18 -12.19
C ASN A 54 -6.94 8.01 -11.95
N TYR A 55 -6.53 7.83 -10.69
CA TYR A 55 -5.13 7.71 -10.29
C TYR A 55 -4.71 6.27 -9.96
N VAL A 56 -5.57 5.28 -10.17
CA VAL A 56 -5.21 3.86 -10.10
C VAL A 56 -5.02 3.26 -11.49
N ASP A 57 -4.16 2.25 -11.59
CA ASP A 57 -3.98 1.45 -12.80
C ASP A 57 -5.18 0.50 -13.04
N PRO A 58 -5.49 0.07 -14.28
CA PRO A 58 -6.56 -0.88 -14.56
C PRO A 58 -6.49 -2.16 -13.71
N SER A 59 -5.28 -2.65 -13.45
CA SER A 59 -5.04 -3.84 -12.62
C SER A 59 -5.54 -3.65 -11.18
N VAL A 60 -5.43 -2.42 -10.67
CA VAL A 60 -5.87 -2.04 -9.33
C VAL A 60 -7.35 -1.71 -9.31
N TYR A 61 -7.84 -1.11 -10.40
CA TYR A 61 -9.26 -0.82 -10.60
C TYR A 61 -10.13 -2.07 -10.55
N GLU A 62 -9.66 -3.21 -11.06
CA GLU A 62 -10.38 -4.48 -11.01
C GLU A 62 -10.80 -4.88 -9.58
N TYR A 63 -9.97 -4.57 -8.58
CA TYR A 63 -10.31 -4.81 -7.17
C TYR A 63 -11.41 -3.86 -6.67
N ILE A 64 -11.38 -2.59 -7.07
CA ILE A 64 -12.32 -1.57 -6.57
C ILE A 64 -13.52 -1.33 -7.50
N ALA A 65 -13.64 -2.05 -8.61
CA ALA A 65 -14.69 -1.86 -9.61
C ALA A 65 -16.09 -2.11 -9.03
N GLU A 66 -16.20 -3.00 -8.05
CA GLU A 66 -17.46 -3.32 -7.35
C GLU A 66 -17.77 -2.35 -6.19
N CYS A 67 -16.83 -1.47 -5.82
CA CYS A 67 -16.99 -0.56 -4.69
C CYS A 67 -17.72 0.73 -5.09
N THR A 68 -18.81 1.05 -4.39
CA THR A 68 -19.59 2.27 -4.59
C THR A 68 -19.19 3.41 -3.66
N THR A 69 -18.43 3.12 -2.60
CA THR A 69 -17.98 4.09 -1.60
C THR A 69 -16.45 4.16 -1.53
N TYR A 70 -15.94 5.38 -1.28
CA TYR A 70 -14.50 5.63 -1.15
C TYR A 70 -13.88 4.82 -0.01
N GLU A 71 -14.56 4.74 1.13
CA GLU A 71 -14.04 4.00 2.29
C GLU A 71 -13.93 2.50 2.01
N ALA A 72 -14.93 1.90 1.35
CA ALA A 72 -14.87 0.49 0.98
C ALA A 72 -13.74 0.19 -0.02
N ALA A 73 -13.54 1.07 -1.01
CA ALA A 73 -12.45 0.94 -1.96
C ALA A 73 -11.07 1.02 -1.28
N VAL A 74 -10.90 1.97 -0.35
CA VAL A 74 -9.65 2.13 0.41
C VAL A 74 -9.40 0.94 1.32
N ASP A 75 -10.42 0.44 2.03
CA ASP A 75 -10.26 -0.71 2.92
C ASP A 75 -9.94 -1.99 2.16
N LEU A 76 -10.54 -2.19 0.99
CA LEU A 76 -10.24 -3.33 0.12
C LEU A 76 -8.80 -3.26 -0.39
N LEU A 77 -8.36 -2.09 -0.87
CA LEU A 77 -6.97 -1.89 -1.30
C LEU A 77 -6.00 -2.06 -0.13
N LYS A 78 -6.35 -1.54 1.04
CA LYS A 78 -5.55 -1.73 2.25
C LYS A 78 -5.41 -3.22 2.59
N ASN A 79 -6.47 -4.01 2.48
CA ASN A 79 -6.39 -5.45 2.70
C ASN A 79 -5.61 -6.20 1.60
N ALA A 80 -5.68 -5.74 0.35
CA ALA A 80 -4.93 -6.33 -0.75
C ALA A 80 -3.42 -6.05 -0.66
N TYR A 81 -3.04 -4.82 -0.30
CA TYR A 81 -1.65 -4.35 -0.28
C TYR A 81 -0.95 -4.50 1.07
N ILE A 82 -1.69 -4.37 2.16
CA ILE A 82 -1.22 -4.65 3.52
C ILE A 82 -1.62 -6.10 3.82
N LYS A 83 -0.88 -7.05 3.24
CA LYS A 83 -1.02 -8.46 3.62
C LYS A 83 -0.81 -8.55 5.13
N PRO A 84 -1.79 -9.05 5.92
CA PRO A 84 -1.53 -9.36 7.32
C PRO A 84 -0.39 -10.37 7.32
N LYS A 85 0.68 -10.09 8.10
CA LYS A 85 1.80 -11.01 8.24
C LYS A 85 1.21 -12.37 8.59
N ASN A 86 1.40 -13.36 7.72
CA ASN A 86 0.91 -14.70 7.98
C ASN A 86 1.73 -15.27 9.16
N GLU A 87 1.18 -15.17 10.36
CA GLU A 87 1.87 -15.59 11.58
C GLU A 87 2.26 -17.07 11.55
N ILE A 88 1.51 -17.90 10.82
CA ILE A 88 1.82 -19.32 10.66
C ILE A 88 3.09 -19.47 9.82
N PHE A 89 3.21 -18.70 8.74
CA PHE A 89 4.42 -18.67 7.92
C PHE A 89 5.62 -18.11 8.71
N ALA A 90 5.44 -17.02 9.46
CA ALA A 90 6.49 -16.48 10.32
C ALA A 90 6.94 -17.46 11.41
N ARG A 91 6.00 -18.17 12.06
CA ARG A 91 6.29 -19.25 13.01
C ARG A 91 7.04 -20.40 12.34
N HIS A 92 6.63 -20.79 11.14
CA HIS A 92 7.30 -21.85 10.39
C HIS A 92 8.74 -21.46 10.03
N VAL A 93 8.96 -20.23 9.54
CA VAL A 93 10.31 -19.70 9.24
C VAL A 93 11.16 -19.70 10.51
N LEU A 94 10.67 -19.17 11.63
CA LEU A 94 11.39 -19.20 12.91
C LEU A 94 11.71 -20.62 13.39
N ALA A 95 10.77 -21.56 13.25
CA ALA A 95 10.97 -22.94 13.68
C ALA A 95 11.95 -23.72 12.78
N THR A 96 12.06 -23.34 11.50
CA THR A 96 12.92 -24.02 10.52
C THR A 96 14.28 -23.35 10.34
N THR A 97 14.43 -22.09 10.72
CA THR A 97 15.69 -21.35 10.62
C THR A 97 16.64 -21.79 11.73
N LYS A 98 17.64 -22.59 11.37
CA LYS A 98 18.73 -22.99 12.27
C LYS A 98 19.94 -22.11 12.03
N GLN A 99 20.70 -21.84 13.11
CA GLN A 99 21.97 -21.15 12.99
C GLN A 99 22.97 -22.06 12.27
N GLU A 100 23.53 -21.57 11.18
CA GLU A 100 24.57 -22.29 10.44
C GLU A 100 25.90 -22.27 11.22
N PRO A 101 26.72 -23.33 11.16
CA PRO A 101 28.01 -23.36 11.84
C PRO A 101 28.94 -22.29 11.29
N GLY A 102 29.29 -21.31 12.14
CA GLY A 102 30.11 -20.14 11.77
C GLY A 102 29.34 -18.85 11.56
N GLN A 103 28.01 -18.86 11.61
CA GLN A 103 27.18 -17.65 11.56
C GLN A 103 27.21 -16.91 12.90
N ASN A 104 27.43 -15.60 12.86
CA ASN A 104 27.43 -14.79 14.07
C ASN A 104 26.00 -14.59 14.61
N LEU A 105 25.85 -14.39 15.92
CA LEU A 105 24.53 -14.29 16.56
C LEU A 105 23.68 -13.13 15.98
N ASP A 106 24.33 -11.98 15.72
CA ASP A 106 23.67 -10.82 15.14
C ASP A 106 23.17 -11.10 13.71
N GLU A 107 23.97 -11.79 12.88
CA GLU A 107 23.60 -12.16 11.52
C GLU A 107 22.44 -13.15 11.48
N PHE A 108 22.37 -14.06 12.46
CA PHE A 108 21.25 -14.97 12.63
C PHE A 108 19.96 -14.22 13.02
N PHE A 109 20.07 -13.23 13.91
CA PHE A 109 18.96 -12.38 14.32
C PHE A 109 18.40 -11.56 13.16
N TYR A 110 19.27 -10.91 12.37
CA TYR A 110 18.83 -10.12 11.21
C TYR A 110 18.12 -10.99 10.16
N LYS A 111 18.64 -12.20 9.89
CA LYS A 111 18.06 -13.12 8.90
C LYS A 111 16.72 -13.71 9.32
N SER A 112 16.48 -13.88 10.63
CA SER A 112 15.25 -14.47 11.18
C SER A 112 14.07 -13.49 11.23
N PHE A 113 14.32 -12.20 11.05
CA PHE A 113 13.33 -11.12 11.17
C PHE A 113 13.15 -10.28 9.90
N GLU A 114 13.73 -10.70 8.77
CA GLU A 114 13.54 -10.00 7.50
C GLU A 114 12.09 -10.18 6.99
N PRO A 115 11.37 -9.09 6.66
CA PRO A 115 9.96 -9.11 6.29
C PRO A 115 9.67 -9.68 4.89
#